data_AF-H5YNJ5-F1
#
_entry.id   AF-H5YNJ5-F1
#
_cell.length_a   1.000
_cell.length_b   1.000
_cell.length_c   1.000
_cell.angle_alpha   90.00
_cell.angle_beta   90.00
_cell.angle_gamma   90.00
#
_symmetry.space_group_name_H-M   'P 1'
#
loop_
_entity.id
_entity.type
_entity.pdbx_description
1 polymer ?
#
loop_
_entity_poly.entity_id
_entity_poly.type
_entity_poly.pdbx_seq_one_letter_code
_entity_poly.pdbx_strand_id
1 'polypeptide(L)'
;MKLFSATVLSLSIVASAADGQQTIIEGARAMPTTEDIRAVAPALEKYAKDVVRGDLWQRPGLSVRDRSIVTVAALIARDQTVELPYYLNLALDNGVKPIELSEIITHLGFYTGWANAMDAVAAAKDVFKSRNIGADHLPPASGPQLPLDEAAEAQRATRVGEQFGKITPSLVQYTTDVLFRDLWLRPGLAPRDRSLVTVSALVATGQVAQITYHLNRAMDNGLTKEEAGEVVGHLAFYAGWPNAFSAAPAVKDVIEKRSR
;
A
#
# COMPACT_ATOMS: atom_id res chain seq x y z
N MET A 1 -46.91 -73.30 -17.93
CA MET A 1 -47.36 -71.99 -17.39
C MET A 1 -46.41 -71.57 -16.27
N LYS A 2 -45.91 -70.32 -16.34
CA LYS A 2 -45.05 -69.59 -15.37
C LYS A 2 -43.52 -69.79 -15.50
N LEU A 3 -43.01 -69.06 -16.49
CA LEU A 3 -41.74 -68.31 -16.67
C LEU A 3 -40.64 -68.38 -15.59
N PHE A 4 -39.42 -68.62 -16.09
CA PHE A 4 -38.11 -68.31 -15.51
C PHE A 4 -37.89 -66.78 -15.43
N SER A 5 -37.28 -66.30 -14.35
CA SER A 5 -36.54 -65.03 -14.34
C SER A 5 -35.22 -65.20 -13.60
N ALA A 6 -34.14 -65.11 -14.37
CA ALA A 6 -32.77 -65.02 -13.90
C ALA A 6 -32.46 -63.56 -13.52
N THR A 7 -31.93 -63.35 -12.31
CA THR A 7 -31.47 -62.03 -11.86
C THR A 7 -30.06 -61.80 -12.35
N VAL A 8 -29.89 -60.91 -13.34
CA VAL A 8 -28.59 -60.42 -13.81
C VAL A 8 -28.21 -59.16 -13.02
N LEU A 9 -26.98 -59.18 -12.51
CA LEU A 9 -26.27 -58.05 -11.89
C LEU A 9 -26.19 -56.86 -12.85
N SER A 10 -26.49 -55.65 -12.36
CA SER A 10 -26.03 -54.40 -12.99
C SER A 10 -25.32 -53.57 -11.92
N LEU A 11 -23.98 -53.61 -11.93
CA LEU A 11 -23.14 -52.67 -11.18
C LEU A 11 -23.03 -51.38 -12.01
N SER A 12 -23.76 -50.34 -11.63
CA SER A 12 -23.62 -49.02 -12.24
C SER A 12 -22.55 -48.24 -11.48
N ILE A 13 -21.36 -48.14 -12.07
CA ILE A 13 -20.32 -47.20 -11.64
C ILE A 13 -20.78 -45.80 -12.06
N VAL A 14 -21.20 -44.99 -11.09
CA VAL A 14 -21.45 -43.56 -11.32
C VAL A 14 -20.16 -42.81 -11.04
N ALA A 15 -19.43 -42.47 -12.11
CA ALA A 15 -18.37 -41.47 -12.05
C ALA A 15 -19.03 -40.09 -11.92
N SER A 16 -19.18 -39.59 -10.69
CA SER A 16 -19.54 -38.20 -10.46
C SER A 16 -18.30 -37.36 -10.71
N ALA A 17 -18.31 -36.60 -11.81
CA ALA A 17 -17.36 -35.53 -12.05
C ALA A 17 -17.33 -34.61 -10.82
N ALA A 18 -16.14 -34.33 -10.32
CA ALA A 18 -15.93 -33.29 -9.34
C ALA A 18 -16.16 -31.96 -10.06
N ASP A 19 -17.42 -31.52 -10.07
CA ASP A 19 -17.74 -30.12 -10.34
C ASP A 19 -17.08 -29.33 -9.21
N GLY A 20 -15.98 -28.67 -9.56
CA GLY A 20 -15.31 -27.71 -8.71
C GLY A 20 -16.24 -26.54 -8.50
N GLN A 21 -17.18 -26.68 -7.56
CA GLN A 21 -17.98 -25.60 -7.06
C GLN A 21 -17.00 -24.62 -6.40
N GLN A 22 -16.56 -23.63 -7.17
CA GLN A 22 -15.96 -22.42 -6.66
C GLN A 22 -16.89 -21.94 -5.57
N THR A 23 -16.46 -22.11 -4.33
CA THR A 23 -17.11 -21.53 -3.18
C THR A 23 -16.94 -20.03 -3.37
N ILE A 24 -17.94 -19.39 -3.98
CA ILE A 24 -18.07 -17.94 -3.96
C ILE A 24 -18.13 -17.61 -2.48
N ILE A 25 -17.06 -17.03 -1.95
CA ILE A 25 -17.06 -16.48 -0.61
C ILE A 25 -18.06 -15.32 -0.67
N GLU A 26 -19.31 -15.58 -0.26
CA GLU A 26 -20.31 -14.55 0.00
C GLU A 26 -19.74 -13.57 1.03
N GLY A 27 -19.29 -12.40 0.57
CA GLY A 27 -18.85 -11.32 1.45
C GLY A 27 -17.80 -10.36 0.88
N ALA A 28 -16.97 -10.78 -0.08
CA ALA A 28 -15.98 -9.88 -0.67
C ALA A 28 -16.61 -9.06 -1.81
N ARG A 29 -16.70 -7.73 -1.65
CA ARG A 29 -17.04 -6.83 -2.76
C ARG A 29 -15.90 -6.87 -3.78
N ALA A 30 -16.16 -7.43 -4.95
CA ALA A 30 -15.23 -7.38 -6.07
C ALA A 30 -15.16 -5.95 -6.65
N MET A 31 -14.00 -5.57 -7.20
CA MET A 31 -13.91 -4.34 -7.98
C MET A 31 -14.89 -4.37 -9.16
N PRO A 32 -15.56 -3.25 -9.47
CA PRO A 32 -16.40 -3.13 -10.67
C PRO A 32 -15.61 -3.45 -11.95
N THR A 33 -16.22 -4.20 -12.86
CA THR A 33 -15.66 -4.43 -14.19
C THR A 33 -15.78 -3.16 -15.06
N THR A 34 -15.11 -3.15 -16.21
CA THR A 34 -15.26 -2.05 -17.18
C THR A 34 -16.70 -1.93 -17.68
N GLU A 35 -17.41 -3.05 -17.82
CA GLU A 35 -18.82 -3.06 -18.21
C GLU A 35 -19.72 -2.50 -17.11
N ASP A 36 -19.49 -2.87 -15.86
CA ASP A 36 -20.20 -2.30 -14.70
C ASP A 36 -20.03 -0.78 -14.63
N ILE A 37 -18.79 -0.30 -14.77
CA ILE A 37 -18.49 1.14 -14.78
C ILE A 37 -19.19 1.82 -15.96
N ARG A 38 -19.18 1.24 -17.16
CA ARG A 38 -19.84 1.82 -18.33
C ARG A 38 -21.36 1.87 -18.18
N ALA A 39 -21.96 0.86 -17.57
CA ALA A 39 -23.40 0.79 -17.32
C ALA A 39 -23.88 1.87 -16.35
N VAL A 40 -23.04 2.29 -15.39
CA VAL A 40 -23.39 3.28 -14.35
C VAL A 40 -22.86 4.68 -14.69
N ALA A 41 -21.61 4.79 -15.10
CA ALA A 41 -20.86 6.03 -15.29
C ALA A 41 -19.92 5.94 -16.52
N PRO A 42 -20.44 5.99 -17.75
CA PRO A 42 -19.63 5.83 -18.97
C PRO A 42 -18.53 6.89 -19.13
N ALA A 43 -18.76 8.11 -18.63
CA ALA A 43 -17.73 9.14 -18.58
C ALA A 43 -16.56 8.76 -17.65
N LEU A 44 -16.83 8.08 -16.53
CA LEU A 44 -15.80 7.60 -15.62
C LEU A 44 -14.96 6.52 -16.30
N GLU A 45 -15.57 5.60 -17.05
CA GLU A 45 -14.84 4.58 -17.83
C GLU A 45 -13.90 5.24 -18.84
N LYS A 46 -14.41 6.26 -19.56
CA LYS A 46 -13.61 7.05 -20.50
C LYS A 46 -12.40 7.69 -19.80
N TYR A 47 -12.58 8.35 -18.66
CA TYR A 47 -11.46 8.97 -17.93
C TYR A 47 -10.50 7.93 -17.35
N ALA A 48 -10.99 6.80 -16.85
CA ALA A 48 -10.17 5.70 -16.38
C ALA A 48 -9.28 5.13 -17.51
N LYS A 49 -9.83 5.02 -18.72
CA LYS A 49 -9.11 4.59 -19.91
C LYS A 49 -8.10 5.64 -20.39
N ASP A 50 -8.58 6.83 -20.72
CA ASP A 50 -7.80 7.82 -21.47
C ASP A 50 -6.81 8.56 -20.55
N VAL A 51 -7.26 8.96 -19.36
CA VAL A 51 -6.47 9.82 -18.46
C VAL A 51 -5.70 8.99 -17.46
N VAL A 52 -6.36 8.09 -16.72
CA VAL A 52 -5.68 7.34 -15.66
C VAL A 52 -4.71 6.32 -16.27
N ARG A 53 -5.20 5.39 -17.09
CA ARG A 53 -4.35 4.35 -17.70
C ARG A 53 -3.53 4.87 -18.89
N GLY A 54 -4.12 5.70 -19.72
CA GLY A 54 -3.53 6.20 -20.98
C GLY A 54 -2.51 7.33 -20.81
N ASP A 55 -2.57 8.09 -19.71
CA ASP A 55 -1.62 9.19 -19.44
C ASP A 55 -0.95 9.05 -18.07
N LEU A 56 -1.69 9.18 -16.96
CA LEU A 56 -1.13 9.26 -15.60
C LEU A 56 -0.13 8.14 -15.29
N TRP A 57 -0.49 6.88 -15.57
CA TRP A 57 0.38 5.73 -15.32
C TRP A 57 1.56 5.60 -16.31
N GLN A 58 1.52 6.32 -17.44
CA GLN A 58 2.56 6.33 -18.48
C GLN A 58 3.56 7.49 -18.31
N ARG A 59 3.27 8.45 -17.45
CA ARG A 59 4.13 9.62 -17.23
C ARG A 59 5.51 9.22 -16.69
N PRO A 60 6.62 9.66 -17.34
CA PRO A 60 7.95 9.11 -17.09
C PRO A 60 8.64 9.61 -15.80
N GLY A 61 8.16 10.71 -15.21
CA GLY A 61 8.79 11.31 -14.02
C GLY A 61 8.68 10.49 -12.73
N LEU A 62 7.89 9.40 -12.75
CA LEU A 62 7.82 8.42 -11.67
C LEU A 62 7.58 7.03 -12.26
N SER A 63 8.44 6.07 -11.90
CA SER A 63 8.37 4.71 -12.44
C SER A 63 7.05 4.01 -12.10
N VAL A 64 6.63 3.04 -12.92
CA VAL A 64 5.43 2.24 -12.64
C VAL A 64 5.51 1.47 -11.33
N ARG A 65 6.73 1.06 -10.94
CA ARG A 65 7.02 0.43 -9.63
C ARG A 65 6.73 1.40 -8.48
N ASP A 66 7.23 2.63 -8.57
CA ASP A 66 7.01 3.62 -7.51
C ASP A 66 5.56 4.13 -7.50
N ARG A 67 4.90 4.24 -8.66
CA ARG A 67 3.45 4.52 -8.72
C ARG A 67 2.66 3.44 -8.00
N SER A 68 2.99 2.16 -8.19
CA SER A 68 2.36 1.07 -7.45
C SER A 68 2.55 1.19 -5.93
N ILE A 69 3.73 1.59 -5.45
CA ILE A 69 3.96 1.84 -4.02
C ILE A 69 3.08 3.00 -3.51
N VAL A 70 3.04 4.11 -4.25
CA VAL A 70 2.21 5.28 -3.91
C VAL A 70 0.73 4.90 -3.86
N THR A 71 0.24 4.15 -4.86
CA THR A 71 -1.16 3.70 -4.93
C THR A 71 -1.51 2.79 -3.77
N VAL A 72 -0.71 1.74 -3.51
CA VAL A 72 -0.95 0.81 -2.39
C VAL A 72 -0.94 1.55 -1.07
N ALA A 73 0.01 2.47 -0.86
CA ALA A 73 0.06 3.28 0.36
C ALA A 73 -1.19 4.16 0.52
N ALA A 74 -1.68 4.78 -0.56
CA ALA A 74 -2.89 5.60 -0.53
C ALA A 74 -4.15 4.79 -0.20
N LEU A 75 -4.30 3.61 -0.82
CA LEU A 75 -5.46 2.74 -0.57
C LEU A 75 -5.49 2.25 0.87
N ILE A 76 -4.35 1.80 1.40
CA ILE A 76 -4.24 1.39 2.82
C ILE A 76 -4.52 2.59 3.74
N ALA A 77 -3.92 3.75 3.47
CA ALA A 77 -4.11 4.94 4.30
C ALA A 77 -5.57 5.41 4.38
N ARG A 78 -6.36 5.12 3.34
CA ARG A 78 -7.77 5.52 3.21
C ARG A 78 -8.75 4.37 3.47
N ASP A 79 -8.24 3.21 3.88
CA ASP A 79 -9.01 1.98 4.11
C ASP A 79 -9.89 1.56 2.91
N GLN A 80 -9.34 1.70 1.70
CA GLN A 80 -10.00 1.39 0.43
C GLN A 80 -9.73 -0.06 0.02
N THR A 81 -10.35 -0.98 0.74
CA THR A 81 -10.07 -2.42 0.65
C THR A 81 -10.66 -3.12 -0.58
N VAL A 82 -11.67 -2.54 -1.23
CA VAL A 82 -12.31 -3.13 -2.43
C VAL A 82 -11.32 -3.16 -3.60
N GLU A 83 -10.55 -2.10 -3.80
CA GLU A 83 -9.59 -1.97 -4.88
C GLU A 83 -8.21 -2.54 -4.55
N LEU A 84 -7.90 -2.70 -3.25
CA LEU A 84 -6.57 -3.08 -2.79
C LEU A 84 -6.06 -4.40 -3.40
N PRO A 85 -6.83 -5.51 -3.52
CA PRO A 85 -6.36 -6.74 -4.14
C PRO A 85 -5.86 -6.55 -5.58
N TYR A 86 -6.53 -5.70 -6.36
CA TYR A 86 -6.10 -5.40 -7.73
C TYR A 86 -4.77 -4.67 -7.74
N TYR A 87 -4.61 -3.63 -6.91
CA TYR A 87 -3.38 -2.85 -6.87
C TYR A 87 -2.20 -3.57 -6.22
N LEU A 88 -2.44 -4.52 -5.31
CA LEU A 88 -1.40 -5.44 -4.83
C LEU A 88 -0.89 -6.35 -5.96
N ASN A 89 -1.79 -6.90 -6.77
CA ASN A 89 -1.41 -7.67 -7.96
C ASN A 89 -0.62 -6.81 -8.96
N LEU A 90 -1.13 -5.62 -9.28
CA LEU A 90 -0.45 -4.69 -10.19
C LEU A 90 0.92 -4.27 -9.66
N ALA A 91 1.07 -4.09 -8.35
CA ALA A 91 2.36 -3.79 -7.73
C ALA A 91 3.37 -4.92 -7.93
N LEU A 92 2.96 -6.18 -7.69
CA LEU A 92 3.79 -7.35 -7.96
C LEU A 92 4.18 -7.44 -9.45
N ASP A 93 3.23 -7.20 -10.36
CA ASP A 93 3.47 -7.21 -11.80
C ASP A 93 4.44 -6.08 -12.24
N ASN A 94 4.38 -4.93 -11.57
CA ASN A 94 5.30 -3.80 -11.79
C ASN A 94 6.64 -3.93 -11.05
N GLY A 95 6.91 -5.07 -10.40
CA GLY A 95 8.20 -5.38 -9.78
C GLY A 95 8.37 -4.93 -8.33
N VAL A 96 7.29 -4.51 -7.64
CA VAL A 96 7.31 -4.36 -6.18
C VAL A 96 7.41 -5.76 -5.56
N LYS A 97 8.36 -5.96 -4.65
CA LYS A 97 8.62 -7.29 -4.09
C LYS A 97 7.61 -7.63 -2.98
N PRO A 98 7.35 -8.93 -2.71
CA PRO A 98 6.51 -9.33 -1.58
C PRO A 98 7.00 -8.80 -0.23
N ILE A 99 8.33 -8.79 -0.03
CA ILE A 99 8.95 -8.22 1.17
C ILE A 99 8.63 -6.73 1.35
N GLU A 100 8.60 -5.98 0.26
CA GLU A 100 8.29 -4.54 0.27
C GLU A 100 6.81 -4.31 0.57
N LEU A 101 5.90 -5.06 -0.06
CA LEU A 101 4.46 -4.97 0.23
C LEU A 101 4.13 -5.32 1.68
N SER A 102 4.78 -6.36 2.24
CA SER A 102 4.63 -6.71 3.65
C SER A 102 5.08 -5.58 4.57
N GLU A 103 6.24 -4.98 4.29
CA GLU A 103 6.75 -3.85 5.08
C GLU A 103 5.93 -2.57 4.90
N ILE A 104 5.31 -2.34 3.73
CA ILE A 104 4.36 -1.23 3.54
C ILE A 104 3.19 -1.38 4.51
N ILE A 105 2.60 -2.57 4.59
CA ILE A 105 1.49 -2.87 5.51
C ILE A 105 1.94 -2.65 6.97
N THR A 106 3.09 -3.20 7.37
CA THR A 106 3.63 -3.02 8.72
C THR A 106 3.88 -1.55 9.05
N HIS A 107 4.48 -0.79 8.13
CA HIS A 107 4.80 0.62 8.33
C HIS A 107 3.55 1.47 8.47
N LEU A 108 2.53 1.22 7.66
CA LEU A 108 1.26 1.95 7.70
C LEU A 108 0.41 1.60 8.92
N GLY A 109 0.64 0.46 9.59
CA GLY A 109 0.06 0.19 10.91
C GLY A 109 0.37 1.27 11.95
N PHE A 110 1.53 1.92 11.85
CA PHE A 110 1.92 3.03 12.72
C PHE A 110 1.55 4.42 12.18
N TYR A 111 1.60 4.60 10.85
CA TYR A 111 1.40 5.91 10.23
C TYR A 111 -0.05 6.22 9.84
N THR A 112 -0.88 5.20 9.62
CA THR A 112 -2.28 5.35 9.24
C THR A 112 -3.25 4.66 10.19
N GLY A 113 -2.73 3.88 11.14
CA GLY A 113 -3.49 3.20 12.17
C GLY A 113 -3.51 1.69 12.01
N TRP A 114 -3.65 0.99 13.13
CA TRP A 114 -3.54 -0.46 13.19
C TRP A 114 -4.63 -1.18 12.40
N ALA A 115 -5.87 -0.66 12.42
CA ALA A 115 -7.01 -1.24 11.71
C ALA A 115 -6.76 -1.30 10.19
N ASN A 116 -6.32 -0.19 9.60
CA ASN A 116 -5.97 -0.12 8.17
C ASN A 116 -4.94 -1.20 7.77
N ALA A 117 -3.93 -1.45 8.62
CA ALA A 117 -2.96 -2.50 8.35
C ALA A 117 -3.58 -3.91 8.47
N MET A 118 -4.46 -4.14 9.45
CA MET A 118 -5.17 -5.42 9.59
C MET A 118 -6.08 -5.72 8.40
N ASP A 119 -6.79 -4.72 7.90
CA ASP A 119 -7.63 -4.84 6.71
C ASP A 119 -6.79 -5.06 5.44
N ALA A 120 -5.63 -4.40 5.35
CA ALA A 120 -4.65 -4.67 4.30
C ALA A 120 -4.07 -6.10 4.38
N VAL A 121 -3.83 -6.65 5.59
CA VAL A 121 -3.43 -8.06 5.77
C VAL A 121 -4.51 -8.99 5.23
N ALA A 122 -5.79 -8.71 5.50
CA ALA A 122 -6.89 -9.52 4.99
C ALA A 122 -6.90 -9.55 3.45
N ALA A 123 -6.74 -8.40 2.80
CA ALA A 123 -6.65 -8.31 1.34
C ALA A 123 -5.38 -8.97 0.77
N ALA A 124 -4.23 -8.76 1.39
CA ALA A 124 -2.94 -9.28 0.91
C ALA A 124 -2.83 -10.79 1.06
N LYS A 125 -3.45 -11.38 2.09
CA LYS A 125 -3.45 -12.83 2.33
C LYS A 125 -3.90 -13.62 1.10
N ASP A 126 -5.02 -13.24 0.50
CA ASP A 126 -5.59 -13.96 -0.64
C ASP A 126 -4.77 -13.73 -1.92
N VAL A 127 -4.27 -12.50 -2.13
CA VAL A 127 -3.35 -12.19 -3.22
C VAL A 127 -2.07 -13.02 -3.13
N PHE A 128 -1.41 -13.04 -1.96
CA PHE A 128 -0.17 -13.78 -1.76
C PHE A 128 -0.38 -15.28 -1.93
N LYS A 129 -1.48 -15.82 -1.40
CA LYS A 129 -1.87 -17.22 -1.62
C LYS A 129 -2.03 -17.53 -3.11
N SER A 130 -2.75 -16.70 -3.88
CA SER A 130 -2.93 -16.92 -5.32
C SER A 130 -1.65 -16.83 -6.14
N ARG A 131 -0.65 -16.09 -5.64
CA ARG A 131 0.66 -15.88 -6.27
C ARG A 131 1.74 -16.86 -5.75
N ASN A 132 1.37 -17.83 -4.91
CA ASN A 132 2.29 -18.76 -4.24
C ASN A 132 3.40 -18.06 -3.43
N ILE A 133 3.10 -16.90 -2.84
CA ILE A 133 4.02 -16.16 -1.98
C ILE A 133 3.88 -16.71 -0.56
N GLY A 134 4.91 -17.42 -0.10
CA GLY A 134 5.00 -18.00 1.25
C GLY A 134 5.76 -17.11 2.23
N ALA A 135 5.82 -17.54 3.50
CA ALA A 135 6.51 -16.81 4.58
C ALA A 135 8.02 -16.64 4.33
N ASP A 136 8.62 -17.51 3.53
CA ASP A 136 10.01 -17.45 3.06
C ASP A 136 10.29 -16.27 2.10
N HIS A 137 9.25 -15.64 1.55
CA HIS A 137 9.34 -14.47 0.69
C HIS A 137 9.13 -13.14 1.45
N LEU A 138 8.82 -13.20 2.75
CA LEU A 138 8.43 -12.08 3.60
C LEU A 138 9.58 -11.62 4.51
N PRO A 139 9.56 -10.38 5.03
CA PRO A 139 10.64 -9.92 5.91
C PRO A 139 10.62 -10.72 7.22
N PRO A 140 11.79 -11.01 7.82
CA PRO A 140 11.81 -11.60 9.14
C PRO A 140 11.20 -10.63 10.17
N ALA A 141 10.56 -11.18 11.20
CA ALA A 141 10.00 -10.36 12.28
C ALA A 141 11.08 -9.56 13.02
N SER A 142 12.27 -10.15 13.17
CA SER A 142 13.44 -9.54 13.81
C SER A 142 14.71 -9.87 13.01
N GLY A 143 15.70 -8.98 13.04
CA GLY A 143 16.95 -9.18 12.32
C GLY A 143 17.84 -7.94 12.37
N PRO A 144 18.96 -7.94 11.62
CA PRO A 144 19.83 -6.78 11.51
C PRO A 144 19.07 -5.55 11.01
N GLN A 145 19.26 -4.43 11.69
CA GLN A 145 18.70 -3.13 11.32
C GLN A 145 19.67 -2.38 10.41
N LEU A 146 19.13 -1.44 9.63
CA LEU A 146 19.91 -0.46 8.88
C LEU A 146 20.68 0.46 9.84
N PRO A 147 21.81 1.04 9.40
CA PRO A 147 22.56 1.98 10.22
C PRO A 147 21.72 3.19 10.66
N LEU A 148 21.87 3.59 11.92
CA LEU A 148 21.25 4.78 12.49
C LEU A 148 22.25 5.94 12.48
N ASP A 149 21.81 7.10 12.00
CA ASP A 149 22.51 8.36 12.28
C ASP A 149 22.20 8.80 13.71
N GLU A 150 23.07 8.42 14.64
CA GLU A 150 22.90 8.70 16.07
C GLU A 150 22.87 10.21 16.37
N ALA A 151 23.59 11.03 15.61
CA ALA A 151 23.62 12.47 15.83
C ALA A 151 22.29 13.11 15.42
N ALA A 152 21.78 12.76 14.23
CA ALA A 152 20.48 13.23 13.76
C ALA A 152 19.34 12.72 14.66
N GLU A 153 19.42 11.47 15.12
CA GLU A 153 18.41 10.90 16.01
C GLU A 153 18.42 11.55 17.39
N ALA A 154 19.59 11.81 17.98
CA ALA A 154 19.70 12.54 19.24
C ALA A 154 19.08 13.94 19.13
N GLN A 155 19.37 14.67 18.04
CA GLN A 155 18.77 15.99 17.80
C GLN A 155 17.25 15.92 17.65
N ARG A 156 16.73 14.93 16.92
CA ARG A 156 15.28 14.72 16.78
C ARG A 156 14.64 14.42 18.13
N ALA A 157 15.21 13.49 18.89
CA ALA A 157 14.70 13.10 20.20
C ALA A 157 14.69 14.27 21.20
N THR A 158 15.76 15.06 21.27
CA THR A 158 15.82 16.28 22.10
C THR A 158 14.71 17.27 21.73
N ARG A 159 14.56 17.62 20.44
CA ARG A 159 13.52 18.57 20.00
C ARG A 159 12.11 18.12 20.38
N VAL A 160 11.80 16.84 20.15
CA VAL A 160 10.48 16.28 20.48
C VAL A 160 10.26 16.20 22.00
N GLY A 161 11.30 15.82 22.75
CA GLY A 161 11.26 15.75 24.21
C GLY A 161 11.07 17.10 24.88
N GLU A 162 11.74 18.14 24.41
CA GLU A 162 11.60 19.51 24.92
C GLU A 162 10.19 20.07 24.70
N GLN A 163 9.60 19.80 23.53
CA GLN A 163 8.27 20.32 23.18
C GLN A 163 7.15 19.55 23.87
N PHE A 164 7.24 18.22 23.95
CA PHE A 164 6.10 17.37 24.31
C PHE A 164 6.32 16.45 25.50
N GLY A 165 7.55 16.28 25.98
CA GLY A 165 7.91 15.28 26.99
C GLY A 165 7.22 15.47 28.34
N LYS A 166 6.88 16.72 28.71
CA LYS A 166 6.13 17.00 29.96
C LYS A 166 4.65 16.68 29.86
N ILE A 167 4.08 16.72 28.66
CA ILE A 167 2.63 16.58 28.44
C ILE A 167 2.28 15.15 28.05
N THR A 168 3.12 14.51 27.24
CA THR A 168 2.86 13.22 26.63
C THR A 168 4.14 12.36 26.56
N PRO A 169 4.73 12.00 27.72
CA PRO A 169 6.03 11.31 27.79
C PRO A 169 6.04 9.95 27.10
N SER A 170 4.95 9.17 27.19
CA SER A 170 4.85 7.86 26.54
C SER A 170 4.88 7.98 25.01
N LEU A 171 4.22 8.98 24.43
CA LEU A 171 4.29 9.24 22.98
C LEU A 171 5.71 9.56 22.54
N VAL A 172 6.42 10.42 23.29
CA VAL A 172 7.81 10.77 23.00
C VAL A 172 8.71 9.53 23.05
N GLN A 173 8.51 8.69 24.07
CA GLN A 173 9.24 7.43 24.22
C GLN A 173 8.97 6.48 23.05
N TYR A 174 7.70 6.16 22.75
CA TYR A 174 7.36 5.26 21.64
C TYR A 174 7.80 5.81 20.28
N THR A 175 7.74 7.12 20.08
CA THR A 175 8.29 7.76 18.87
C THR A 175 9.77 7.41 18.72
N THR A 176 10.54 7.44 19.80
CA THR A 176 11.97 7.13 19.77
C THR A 176 12.20 5.62 19.62
N ASP A 177 11.68 4.83 20.55
CA ASP A 177 12.02 3.42 20.71
C ASP A 177 11.41 2.55 19.62
N VAL A 178 10.13 2.79 19.28
CA VAL A 178 9.37 1.95 18.34
C VAL A 178 9.49 2.47 16.92
N LEU A 179 9.49 3.79 16.70
CA LEU A 179 9.53 4.33 15.35
C LEU A 179 10.96 4.54 14.86
N PHE A 180 11.71 5.48 15.44
CA PHE A 180 12.98 5.92 14.85
C PHE A 180 14.17 5.00 15.15
N ARG A 181 14.14 4.25 16.27
CA ARG A 181 15.14 3.23 16.62
C ARG A 181 14.76 1.80 16.23
N ASP A 182 13.58 1.59 15.65
CA ASP A 182 13.18 0.27 15.13
C ASP A 182 12.52 0.35 13.75
N LEU A 183 11.25 0.76 13.66
CA LEU A 183 10.47 0.71 12.42
C LEU A 183 11.19 1.35 11.21
N TRP A 184 11.81 2.52 11.41
CA TRP A 184 12.54 3.24 10.36
C TRP A 184 13.85 2.58 9.92
N LEU A 185 14.37 1.64 10.72
CA LEU A 185 15.61 0.92 10.47
C LEU A 185 15.37 -0.50 9.94
N ARG A 186 14.12 -0.94 9.80
CA ARG A 186 13.81 -2.26 9.23
C ARG A 186 14.23 -2.33 7.75
N PRO A 187 15.00 -3.35 7.33
CA PRO A 187 15.64 -3.38 6.01
C PRO A 187 14.75 -3.86 4.85
N GLY A 188 13.54 -4.37 5.12
CA GLY A 188 12.65 -4.89 4.07
C GLY A 188 12.08 -3.80 3.14
N LEU A 189 12.21 -2.52 3.51
CA LEU A 189 12.07 -1.36 2.62
C LEU A 189 13.34 -0.53 2.68
N ALA A 190 13.82 -0.10 1.51
CA ALA A 190 14.87 0.90 1.43
C ALA A 190 14.40 2.21 2.11
N PRO A 191 15.30 3.00 2.74
CA PRO A 191 14.93 4.27 3.38
C PRO A 191 14.18 5.24 2.44
N ARG A 192 14.52 5.26 1.15
CA ARG A 192 13.82 6.05 0.13
C ARG A 192 12.35 5.63 0.01
N ASP A 193 12.11 4.33 -0.11
CA ASP A 193 10.77 3.78 -0.34
C ASP A 193 9.91 3.86 0.92
N ARG A 194 10.49 3.65 2.10
CA ARG A 194 9.79 3.87 3.38
C ARG A 194 9.32 5.32 3.52
N SER A 195 10.15 6.28 3.10
CA SER A 195 9.76 7.69 3.06
C SER A 195 8.72 7.97 1.98
N LEU A 196 8.82 7.37 0.79
CA LEU A 196 7.82 7.48 -0.29
C LEU A 196 6.43 7.02 0.19
N VAL A 197 6.35 5.88 0.85
CA VAL A 197 5.13 5.32 1.47
C VAL A 197 4.56 6.31 2.49
N THR A 198 5.42 6.82 3.38
CA THR A 198 5.00 7.75 4.44
C THR A 198 4.42 9.03 3.85
N VAL A 199 5.14 9.68 2.93
CA VAL A 199 4.66 10.92 2.30
C VAL A 199 3.35 10.67 1.54
N SER A 200 3.24 9.53 0.84
CA SER A 200 2.03 9.19 0.09
C SER A 200 0.82 9.02 1.00
N ALA A 201 0.97 8.33 2.13
CA ALA A 201 -0.10 8.16 3.12
C ALA A 201 -0.53 9.47 3.78
N LEU A 202 0.43 10.34 4.12
CA LEU A 202 0.16 11.66 4.70
C LEU A 202 -0.62 12.55 3.73
N VAL A 203 -0.21 12.59 2.45
CA VAL A 203 -0.95 13.31 1.41
C VAL A 203 -2.34 12.69 1.23
N ALA A 204 -2.45 11.36 1.15
CA ALA A 204 -3.72 10.68 0.88
C ALA A 204 -4.80 10.88 1.96
N THR A 205 -4.37 11.24 3.17
CA THR A 205 -5.22 11.50 4.35
C THR A 205 -5.27 12.97 4.75
N GLY A 206 -4.63 13.87 3.99
CA GLY A 206 -4.63 15.31 4.28
C GLY A 206 -3.83 15.73 5.51
N GLN A 207 -2.89 14.92 5.98
CA GLN A 207 -2.05 15.20 7.17
C GLN A 207 -0.89 16.18 6.86
N VAL A 208 -1.25 17.38 6.39
CA VAL A 208 -0.30 18.38 5.86
C VAL A 208 0.76 18.82 6.85
N ALA A 209 0.44 18.84 8.15
CA ALA A 209 1.36 19.26 9.22
C ALA A 209 2.62 18.37 9.30
N GLN A 210 2.55 17.13 8.84
CA GLN A 210 3.66 16.17 8.88
C GLN A 210 4.44 16.09 7.56
N ILE A 211 3.91 16.64 6.47
CA ILE A 211 4.51 16.53 5.12
C ILE A 211 5.91 17.14 5.09
N THR A 212 6.10 18.34 5.68
CA THR A 212 7.39 19.04 5.64
C THR A 212 8.54 18.20 6.19
N TYR A 213 8.34 17.52 7.33
CA TYR A 213 9.37 16.68 7.95
C TYR A 213 9.64 15.44 7.09
N HIS A 214 8.59 14.71 6.72
CA HIS A 214 8.73 13.45 6.00
C HIS A 214 9.19 13.61 4.55
N LEU A 215 8.83 14.71 3.89
CA LEU A 215 9.33 15.01 2.55
C LEU A 215 10.80 15.39 2.56
N ASN A 216 11.26 16.16 3.55
CA ASN A 216 12.70 16.40 3.72
C ASN A 216 13.45 15.07 3.89
N ARG A 217 12.99 14.21 4.80
CA ARG A 217 13.57 12.88 4.98
C ARG A 217 13.52 12.03 3.71
N ALA A 218 12.45 12.11 2.93
CA ALA A 218 12.34 11.41 1.65
C ALA A 218 13.42 11.86 0.66
N MET A 219 13.61 13.17 0.55
CA MET A 219 14.60 13.74 -0.36
C MET A 219 16.04 13.52 0.14
N ASP A 220 16.29 13.49 1.44
CA ASP A 220 17.59 13.08 2.02
C ASP A 220 17.91 11.62 1.70
N ASN A 221 16.87 10.78 1.65
CA ASN A 221 16.99 9.38 1.23
C ASN A 221 17.02 9.19 -0.30
N GLY A 222 17.03 10.25 -1.09
CA GLY A 222 17.19 10.20 -2.54
C GLY A 222 15.92 10.31 -3.38
N LEU A 223 14.76 10.67 -2.80
CA LEU A 223 13.59 11.06 -3.60
C LEU A 223 13.86 12.40 -4.30
N THR A 224 13.68 12.45 -5.61
CA THR A 224 13.96 13.66 -6.38
C THR A 224 12.80 14.66 -6.32
N LYS A 225 13.08 15.92 -6.71
CA LYS A 225 12.04 16.96 -6.84
C LYS A 225 10.95 16.58 -7.85
N GLU A 226 11.34 15.90 -8.93
CA GLU A 226 10.44 15.50 -10.02
C GLU A 226 9.51 14.38 -9.54
N GLU A 227 10.08 13.36 -8.89
CA GLU A 227 9.31 12.28 -8.27
C GLU A 227 8.34 12.80 -7.20
N ALA A 228 8.76 13.74 -6.35
CA ALA A 228 7.87 14.35 -5.36
C ALA A 228 6.68 15.07 -6.01
N GLY A 229 6.90 15.78 -7.13
CA GLY A 229 5.82 16.39 -7.91
C GLY A 229 4.87 15.37 -8.51
N GLU A 230 5.40 14.29 -9.09
CA GLU A 230 4.62 13.19 -9.66
C GLU A 230 3.83 12.42 -8.60
N VAL A 231 4.33 12.27 -7.37
CA VAL A 231 3.59 11.70 -6.24
C VAL A 231 2.34 12.51 -5.94
N VAL A 232 2.46 13.84 -5.81
CA VAL A 232 1.30 14.72 -5.56
C VAL A 232 0.30 14.65 -6.71
N GLY A 233 0.78 14.70 -7.95
CA GLY A 233 -0.06 14.59 -9.14
C GLY A 233 -0.80 13.26 -9.22
N HIS A 234 -0.13 12.15 -8.92
CA HIS A 234 -0.74 10.82 -8.88
C HIS A 234 -1.80 10.71 -7.78
N LEU A 235 -1.51 11.24 -6.59
CA LEU A 235 -2.44 11.22 -5.46
C LEU A 235 -3.67 12.12 -5.66
N ALA A 236 -3.66 13.08 -6.60
CA ALA A 236 -4.88 13.78 -6.97
C ALA A 236 -5.98 12.82 -7.48
N PHE A 237 -5.59 11.76 -8.19
CA PHE A 237 -6.52 10.75 -8.73
C PHE A 237 -6.92 9.69 -7.70
N TYR A 238 -6.00 9.31 -6.81
CA TYR A 238 -6.22 8.23 -5.84
C TYR A 238 -6.72 8.69 -4.48
N ALA A 239 -6.48 9.95 -4.12
CA ALA A 239 -6.89 10.54 -2.85
C ALA A 239 -7.73 11.81 -2.99
N GLY A 240 -7.97 12.26 -4.23
CA GLY A 240 -8.78 13.42 -4.55
C GLY A 240 -7.99 14.72 -4.63
N TRP A 241 -8.45 15.62 -5.51
CA TRP A 241 -7.87 16.95 -5.74
C TRP A 241 -7.64 17.78 -4.46
N PRO A 242 -8.60 17.85 -3.50
CA PRO A 242 -8.40 18.65 -2.29
C PRO A 242 -7.17 18.23 -1.46
N ASN A 243 -6.89 16.93 -1.38
CA ASN A 243 -5.72 16.42 -0.66
C ASN A 243 -4.42 16.81 -1.36
N ALA A 244 -4.35 16.65 -2.69
CA ALA A 244 -3.19 17.05 -3.48
C ALA A 244 -2.92 18.57 -3.38
N PHE A 245 -3.96 19.40 -3.49
CA PHE A 245 -3.82 20.86 -3.37
C PHE A 245 -3.55 21.34 -1.94
N SER A 246 -3.96 20.60 -0.91
CA SER A 246 -3.59 20.89 0.47
C SER A 246 -2.12 20.58 0.74
N ALA A 247 -1.57 19.56 0.08
CA ALA A 247 -0.16 19.18 0.18
C ALA A 247 0.79 20.09 -0.63
N ALA A 248 0.32 20.61 -1.77
CA ALA A 248 1.14 21.35 -2.72
C ALA A 248 1.96 22.52 -2.11
N PRO A 249 1.43 23.36 -1.19
CA PRO A 249 2.21 24.41 -0.55
C PRO A 249 3.41 23.88 0.26
N ALA A 250 3.21 22.83 1.05
CA ALA A 250 4.29 22.24 1.84
C ALA A 250 5.36 21.60 0.94
N VAL A 251 4.95 20.95 -0.15
CA VAL A 251 5.85 20.35 -1.13
C VAL A 251 6.68 21.42 -1.84
N LYS A 252 6.03 22.49 -2.31
CA LYS A 252 6.69 23.65 -2.92
C LYS A 252 7.73 24.25 -1.97
N ASP A 253 7.35 24.52 -0.73
CA ASP A 253 8.23 25.14 0.27
C ASP A 253 9.49 24.30 0.55
N VAL A 254 9.35 22.97 0.64
CA VAL A 254 10.49 22.07 0.85
C VAL A 254 11.44 22.10 -0.36
N ILE A 255 10.91 22.00 -1.57
CA ILE A 255 11.73 21.98 -2.80
C ILE A 255 12.46 23.33 -2.99
N GLU A 256 11.77 24.45 -2.78
CA GLU A 256 12.37 25.78 -2.94
C GLU A 256 13.44 26.07 -1.89
N LYS A 257 13.25 25.64 -0.63
CA LYS A 257 14.25 25.82 0.45
C LYS A 257 15.51 25.00 0.22
N ARG A 258 15.42 23.85 -0.47
CA ARG A 258 16.58 23.01 -0.83
C ARG A 258 17.34 23.50 -2.05
N SER A 259 16.71 24.35 -2.88
CA SER A 259 17.31 24.87 -4.10
C SER A 259 18.08 26.19 -3.89
N ARG A 260 18.15 26.67 -2.64
CA ARG A 260 18.89 27.85 -2.20
C ARG A 260 20.15 27.43 -1.47
#